data_AF-A0A8J5QZ40-F1
#
_entry.id   AF-A0A8J5QZ40-F1
#
_cell.length_a   1.000
_cell.length_b   1.000
_cell.length_c   1.000
_cell.angle_alpha   90.00
_cell.angle_beta   90.00
_cell.angle_gamma   90.00
#
_symmetry.space_group_name_H-M   'P 1'
#
loop_
_entity.id
_entity.type
_entity.pdbx_description
1 polymer ?
#
loop_
_entity_poly.entity_id
_entity_poly.type
_entity_poly.pdbx_seq_one_letter_code
_entity_poly.pdbx_strand_id
1 'polypeptide(L)' 'MITAGSKILSRSAMVNRQFVRHIDSVKCGMPRNRISFVERVIHGVVMCTGFLAVPAYIATNIKHYRGSEE' A
#
# COMPACT_ATOMS: atom_id res chain seq x y z
N MET A 1 -23.27 36.45 -17.77
CA MET A 1 -22.66 35.11 -18.00
C MET A 1 -21.78 34.58 -16.85
N ILE A 2 -21.67 35.26 -15.71
CA ILE A 2 -20.69 34.89 -14.64
C ILE A 2 -21.26 33.88 -13.62
N THR A 3 -22.58 33.71 -13.54
CA THR A 3 -23.23 32.92 -12.47
C THR A 3 -23.21 31.40 -12.68
N ALA A 4 -22.95 30.90 -13.90
CA ALA A 4 -22.97 29.47 -14.20
C ALA A 4 -21.74 28.73 -13.66
N GLY A 5 -20.56 29.36 -13.73
CA GLY A 5 -19.30 28.77 -13.24
C GLY A 5 -19.28 28.56 -11.72
N SER A 6 -19.85 29.49 -10.95
CA SER A 6 -19.92 29.40 -9.49
C SER A 6 -20.76 28.22 -9.00
N LYS A 7 -21.86 27.89 -9.69
CA LYS A 7 -22.73 26.76 -9.33
C LYS A 7 -22.08 25.41 -9.60
N ILE A 8 -21.29 25.30 -10.68
CA ILE A 8 -20.55 24.09 -11.04
C ILE A 8 -19.42 23.85 -10.04
N LEU A 9 -18.65 24.89 -9.71
CA LEU A 9 -17.57 24.80 -8.71
C LEU A 9 -18.11 24.46 -7.32
N SER A 10 -19.24 25.06 -6.92
CA SER A 10 -19.91 24.78 -5.63
C SER A 10 -20.47 23.36 -5.55
N ARG A 11 -20.99 22.82 -6.67
CA ARG A 11 -21.42 21.41 -6.77
C ARG A 11 -20.26 20.44 -6.63
N SER A 12 -19.15 20.67 -7.32
CA SER A 12 -17.96 19.82 -7.21
C SER A 12 -17.36 19.83 -5.79
N ALA A 13 -17.35 20.99 -5.13
CA ALA A 13 -16.89 21.10 -3.74
C ALA A 13 -17.81 20.36 -2.74
N MET A 14 -19.14 20.37 -2.96
CA MET A 14 -20.08 19.62 -2.14
C MET A 14 -19.98 18.10 -2.34
N VAL A 15 -19.82 17.62 -3.58
CA VAL A 15 -19.62 16.19 -3.86
C VAL A 15 -18.35 15.66 -3.18
N ASN A 16 -17.25 16.43 -3.23
CA ASN A 16 -16.02 16.08 -2.53
C ASN A 16 -16.21 16.08 -1.00
N ARG A 17 -16.92 17.06 -0.43
CA ARG A 17 -17.27 17.06 1.00
C ARG A 17 -18.12 15.86 1.41
N GLN A 18 -19.02 15.41 0.55
CA GLN A 18 -19.91 14.27 0.83
C GLN A 18 -19.14 12.94 0.76
N PHE A 19 -18.17 12.82 -0.15
CA PHE A 19 -17.24 11.70 -0.21
C PHE A 19 -16.30 11.63 1.01
N VAL A 20 -15.68 12.76 1.37
CA VAL A 20 -14.79 12.86 2.55
C VAL A 20 -15.55 12.51 3.85
N ARG A 21 -16.77 13.04 4.03
CA ARG A 21 -17.61 12.71 5.20
C ARG A 21 -18.01 11.24 5.27
N HIS A 22 -18.18 10.57 4.13
CA HIS A 22 -18.47 9.14 4.12
C HIS A 22 -17.25 8.32 4.53
N ILE A 23 -16.04 8.69 4.09
CA ILE A 23 -14.79 8.06 4.51
C ILE A 23 -14.58 8.22 6.02
N ASP A 24 -14.84 9.40 6.58
CA ASP A 24 -14.66 9.68 8.01
C ASP A 24 -15.63 8.89 8.91
N SER A 25 -16.71 8.33 8.33
CA SER A 25 -17.71 7.55 9.06
C SER A 25 -17.54 6.04 8.98
N VAL A 26 -16.53 5.54 8.25
CA VAL A 26 -16.23 4.11 8.20
C VAL A 26 -15.58 3.70 9.52
N LYS A 27 -16.41 3.46 10.53
CA LYS A 27 -15.98 2.81 11.77
C LYS A 27 -15.75 1.33 11.46
N CYS A 28 -14.49 0.92 11.47
CA CYS A 28 -14.17 -0.50 11.40
C CYS A 28 -14.84 -1.24 12.57
N GLY A 29 -15.70 -2.21 12.24
CA GLY A 29 -16.28 -3.10 13.23
C GLY A 29 -15.23 -4.01 13.88
N MET A 30 -15.63 -4.78 14.90
CA MET A 30 -14.74 -5.79 15.49
C MET A 30 -14.32 -6.80 14.39
N PRO A 31 -13.02 -7.13 14.27
CA PRO A 31 -12.56 -8.08 13.27
C PRO A 31 -13.21 -9.44 13.50
N ARG A 32 -13.73 -10.05 12.42
CA ARG A 32 -14.31 -11.40 12.46
C ARG A 32 -13.27 -12.45 12.89
N ASN A 33 -12.03 -12.27 12.44
CA ASN A 33 -10.90 -13.11 12.81
C ASN A 33 -9.80 -12.24 13.41
N ARG A 34 -9.39 -12.53 14.65
CA ARG A 34 -8.27 -11.86 15.29
C ARG A 34 -6.97 -12.55 14.87
N ILE A 35 -6.15 -11.84 14.13
CA ILE A 35 -4.81 -12.30 13.75
C ILE A 35 -3.92 -12.29 15.00
N SER A 36 -3.42 -13.45 15.39
CA SER A 36 -2.55 -13.59 16.56
C SER A 36 -1.19 -12.92 16.32
N PHE A 37 -0.46 -12.58 17.39
CA PHE A 37 0.89 -12.01 17.24
C PHE A 37 1.82 -12.95 16.47
N VAL A 38 1.74 -14.25 16.76
CA VAL A 38 2.52 -15.29 16.08
C VAL A 38 2.25 -15.28 14.57
N GLU A 39 0.98 -15.21 14.18
CA GLU A 39 0.58 -15.16 12.78
C GLU A 39 1.12 -13.91 12.07
N ARG A 40 1.13 -12.75 12.73
CA ARG A 40 1.75 -11.53 12.21
C ARG A 40 3.25 -11.69 12.00
N VAL A 41 3.95 -12.30 12.96
CA VAL A 41 5.40 -12.54 12.86
C VAL A 41 5.70 -13.51 11.72
N ILE A 42 4.95 -14.60 11.58
CA ILE A 42 5.13 -15.57 10.49
C ILE A 42 4.93 -14.89 9.14
N HIS A 43 3.86 -14.12 8.97
CA HIS A 43 3.64 -13.37 7.72
C HIS A 43 4.76 -12.37 7.44
N GLY A 44 5.23 -11.64 8.46
CA GLY A 44 6.35 -10.72 8.33
C GLY A 44 7.62 -11.42 7.87
N VAL A 45 7.98 -12.54 8.49
CA VAL A 45 9.14 -13.35 8.10
C VAL A 45 9.00 -13.80 6.66
N VAL A 46 7.87 -14.43 6.29
CA VAL A 46 7.64 -14.95 4.93
C VAL A 46 7.74 -13.86 3.87
N MET A 47 7.16 -12.68 4.11
CA MET A 47 7.28 -11.55 3.18
C MET A 47 8.72 -11.05 3.07
N CYS A 48 9.44 -10.93 4.19
CA CYS A 48 10.82 -10.49 4.20
C CYS A 48 11.75 -11.48 3.46
N THR A 49 11.66 -12.79 3.74
CA THR A 49 12.46 -13.78 3.00
C THR A 49 12.09 -13.84 1.53
N GLY A 50 10.79 -13.80 1.20
CA GLY A 50 10.35 -13.79 -0.20
C GLY A 50 10.90 -12.60 -0.99
N PHE A 51 10.90 -11.42 -0.39
CA PHE A 51 11.41 -10.20 -1.03
C PHE A 51 12.94 -10.19 -1.12
N LEU A 52 13.65 -10.68 -0.10
CA LEU A 52 15.11 -10.60 -0.03
C LEU A 52 15.84 -11.81 -0.63
N ALA A 53 15.17 -12.95 -0.86
CA ALA A 53 15.82 -14.17 -1.35
C ALA A 53 16.52 -13.96 -2.69
N VAL A 54 15.84 -13.34 -3.66
CA VAL A 54 16.40 -13.08 -5.00
C VAL A 54 17.58 -12.10 -4.97
N PRO A 55 17.47 -10.89 -4.38
CA PRO A 55 18.61 -9.98 -4.31
C PRO A 55 19.77 -10.55 -3.48
N ALA A 56 19.50 -11.33 -2.42
CA ALA A 56 20.55 -12.02 -1.67
C ALA A 56 21.28 -13.05 -2.52
N TYR A 57 20.56 -13.83 -3.34
CA TYR A 57 21.16 -14.78 -4.27
C TYR A 57 22.04 -14.07 -5.32
N ILE A 58 21.56 -12.96 -5.89
CA ILE A 58 22.33 -12.20 -6.88
C ILE A 58 23.57 -11.58 -6.25
N ALA A 59 23.45 -10.97 -5.07
CA ALA A 59 24.57 -10.34 -4.37
C ALA A 59 25.66 -11.35 -3.99
N THR A 60 25.26 -12.56 -3.56
CA THR A 60 26.21 -13.62 -3.21
C THR A 60 26.92 -14.20 -4.44
N ASN A 61 26.24 -14.26 -5.59
CA ASN A 61 26.79 -14.78 -6.84
C ASN A 61 27.43 -13.72 -7.75
N ILE A 62 27.56 -12.48 -7.27
CA ILE A 62 28.06 -11.37 -8.09
C ILE A 62 29.47 -11.61 -8.66
N LYS A 63 30.29 -12.40 -7.96
CA LYS A 63 31.64 -12.81 -8.40
C LYS A 63 31.61 -13.78 -9.57
N HIS A 64 30.56 -14.58 -9.72
CA HIS A 64 30.38 -15.47 -10.88
C HIS A 64 29.84 -14.73 -12.10
N TYR A 65 29.19 -13.59 -11.90
CA TYR A 65 28.71 -12.73 -12.99
C TYR A 65 29.79 -11.79 -13.52
N ARG A 66 30.75 -11.41 -12.67
CA ARG A 66 32.02 -10.83 -13.14
C ARG A 66 32.78 -11.96 -13.81
N GLY A 67 32.55 -12.14 -15.11
CA GLY A 67 33.38 -13.00 -15.95
C GLY A 67 34.84 -12.76 -15.54
N SER A 68 35.49 -13.83 -15.10
CA SER A 68 36.91 -13.83 -14.80
C SER A 68 37.64 -13.07 -15.90
N GLU A 69 38.27 -11.96 -15.54
CA GLU A 69 39.30 -11.33 -16.36
C GLU A 69 40.50 -12.29 -16.35
N GLU A 70 40.37 -13.37 -17.11
CA GLU A 70 41.48 -14.17 -17.63
C GLU A 70 41.61 -13.88 -19.13
#